data_AF-A0A0F5VJA8-F1
#
_entry.id   AF-A0A0F5VJA8-F1
#
_cell.length_a   1.000
_cell.length_b   1.000
_cell.length_c   1.000
_cell.angle_alpha   90.00
_cell.angle_beta   90.00
_cell.angle_gamma   90.00
#
_symmetry.space_group_name_H-M   'P 1'
#
loop_
_entity.id
_entity.type
_entity.pdbx_description
1 polymer ?
#
loop_
_entity_poly.entity_id
_entity_poly.type
_entity_poly.pdbx_seq_one_letter_code
_entity_poly.pdbx_strand_id
1 'polypeptide(L)'
;MLSGPIARTAGAQALGGAERGVVVTAHADGVWEIAIEELDTARPPYAPSAPFDEVVAAAQGVFAAFVDAVAPWRSAATPAAELAAYVVWSATVAAKGLVTRPGVLMSKHWMDKVWSWDHCFNTLALASGCPELALDQFHLPFDHQDESGALPDS
;
A
#
# COMPACT_ATOMS: atom_id res chain seq x y z
N MET A 1 20.55 -6.59 -6.75
CA MET A 1 21.44 -5.60 -7.41
C MET A 1 20.81 -5.38 -8.77
N LEU A 2 20.45 -4.14 -9.13
CA LEU A 2 19.65 -3.91 -10.34
C LEU A 2 20.39 -4.39 -11.60
N SER A 3 19.67 -5.03 -12.52
CA SER A 3 20.24 -5.69 -13.70
C SER A 3 19.27 -5.65 -14.88
N GLY A 4 19.81 -5.82 -16.08
CA GLY A 4 19.07 -5.77 -17.34
C GLY A 4 19.12 -4.38 -17.99
N PRO A 5 19.36 -4.28 -19.31
CA PRO A 5 19.32 -3.00 -19.99
C PRO A 5 17.88 -2.52 -20.21
N ILE A 6 17.70 -1.20 -20.22
CA ILE A 6 16.49 -0.58 -20.72
C ILE A 6 16.49 -0.70 -22.25
N ALA A 7 15.62 -1.55 -22.79
CA ALA A 7 15.48 -1.77 -24.23
C ALA A 7 14.63 -0.70 -24.93
N ARG A 8 13.64 -0.14 -24.21
CA ARG A 8 12.76 0.91 -24.76
C ARG A 8 12.22 1.81 -23.66
N THR A 9 12.15 3.10 -23.94
CA THR A 9 11.41 4.08 -23.14
C THR A 9 10.32 4.73 -24.00
N ALA A 10 9.09 4.77 -23.50
CA ALA A 10 7.97 5.46 -24.13
C ALA A 10 7.53 6.63 -23.25
N GLY A 11 7.30 7.80 -23.85
CA GLY A 11 6.78 8.98 -23.15
C GLY A 11 7.69 9.51 -22.04
N ALA A 12 9.02 9.39 -22.18
CA ALA A 12 9.96 9.91 -21.18
C ALA A 12 9.69 11.39 -20.92
N GLN A 13 9.45 11.76 -19.66
CA GLN A 13 9.07 13.12 -19.22
C GLN A 13 7.76 13.68 -19.81
N ALA A 14 6.96 12.87 -20.53
CA ALA A 14 5.66 13.31 -21.02
C ALA A 14 4.70 13.57 -19.84
N LEU A 15 3.86 14.60 -19.99
CA LEU A 15 2.93 15.08 -18.97
C LEU A 15 1.47 14.79 -19.37
N GLY A 16 0.56 14.87 -18.40
CA GLY A 16 -0.86 14.66 -18.61
C GLY A 16 -1.23 13.21 -18.92
N GLY A 17 -2.14 12.99 -19.86
CA GLY A 17 -2.68 11.67 -20.23
C GLY A 17 -1.82 10.85 -21.20
N ALA A 18 -0.55 11.20 -21.40
CA ALA A 18 0.34 10.47 -22.31
C ALA A 18 0.69 9.08 -21.77
N GLU A 19 0.76 8.09 -22.66
CA GLU A 19 1.28 6.76 -22.33
C GLU A 19 2.77 6.87 -21.95
N ARG A 20 3.13 6.22 -20.84
CA ARG A 20 4.50 6.17 -20.33
C ARG A 20 4.86 4.74 -20.00
N GLY A 21 6.09 4.34 -20.31
CA GLY A 21 6.54 2.99 -20.03
C GLY A 21 8.03 2.79 -20.22
N VAL A 22 8.55 1.77 -19.56
CA VAL A 22 9.92 1.30 -19.69
C VAL A 22 9.87 -0.19 -19.98
N VAL A 23 10.63 -0.63 -20.97
CA VAL A 23 10.84 -2.06 -21.26
C VAL A 23 12.26 -2.39 -20.85
N VAL A 24 12.39 -3.34 -19.93
CA VAL A 24 13.67 -3.88 -19.48
C VAL A 24 13.77 -5.32 -19.94
N THR A 25 14.95 -5.71 -20.41
CA THR A 25 15.21 -7.08 -20.86
C THR A 25 16.29 -7.72 -19.99
N ALA A 26 16.31 -9.05 -19.96
CA ALA A 26 17.38 -9.79 -19.30
C ALA A 26 18.74 -9.60 -19.99
N HIS A 27 19.81 -9.80 -19.22
CA HIS A 27 21.13 -10.10 -19.79
C HIS A 27 21.19 -11.55 -20.31
N ALA A 28 22.37 -11.99 -20.77
CA ALA A 28 22.57 -13.31 -21.34
C ALA A 28 22.30 -14.47 -20.36
N ASP A 29 22.31 -14.19 -19.06
CA ASP A 29 21.95 -15.11 -17.97
C ASP A 29 20.43 -15.29 -17.80
N GLY A 30 19.61 -14.53 -18.54
CA GLY A 30 18.16 -14.62 -18.48
C GLY A 30 17.51 -13.85 -17.33
N VAL A 31 18.26 -13.03 -16.58
CA VAL A 31 17.75 -12.29 -15.41
C VAL A 31 17.75 -10.77 -15.65
N TRP A 32 16.74 -10.09 -15.12
CA TRP A 32 16.68 -8.64 -14.94
C TRP A 32 16.05 -8.30 -13.59
N GLU A 33 16.41 -7.15 -13.02
CA GLU A 33 15.91 -6.66 -11.73
C GLU A 33 15.77 -5.12 -11.80
N ILE A 34 14.59 -4.60 -11.46
CA ILE A 34 14.33 -3.16 -11.37
C ILE A 34 13.81 -2.80 -9.97
N ALA A 35 14.12 -1.58 -9.53
CA ALA A 35 13.45 -0.96 -8.40
C ALA A 35 12.52 0.15 -8.91
N ILE A 36 11.31 0.20 -8.37
CA ILE A 36 10.36 1.30 -8.59
C ILE A 36 10.29 2.07 -7.28
N GLU A 37 10.65 3.36 -7.34
CA GLU A 37 10.66 4.23 -6.17
C GLU A 37 9.81 5.48 -6.43
N GLU A 38 9.00 5.85 -5.45
CA GLU A 38 8.33 7.16 -5.44
C GLU A 38 9.34 8.24 -5.02
N LEU A 39 9.38 9.32 -5.81
CA LEU A 39 10.17 10.51 -5.52
C LEU A 39 9.20 11.63 -5.10
N ASP A 40 9.37 12.17 -3.90
CA ASP A 40 8.59 13.33 -3.46
C ASP A 40 9.08 14.61 -4.15
N THR A 41 10.25 15.12 -3.75
CA THR A 41 10.89 16.30 -4.36
C THR A 41 12.30 15.99 -4.86
N ALA A 42 13.07 15.27 -4.05
CA ALA A 42 14.37 14.74 -4.40
C ALA A 42 14.66 13.49 -3.56
N ARG A 43 15.50 12.60 -4.08
CA ARG A 43 16.01 11.43 -3.36
C ARG A 43 17.47 11.20 -3.76
N PRO A 44 18.34 10.70 -2.85
CA PRO A 44 19.63 10.16 -3.24
C PRO A 44 19.47 9.06 -4.30
N PRO A 45 20.52 8.73 -5.06
CA PRO A 45 20.51 7.56 -5.94
C PRO A 45 20.12 6.29 -5.18
N TYR A 46 19.40 5.39 -5.85
CA TYR A 46 19.02 4.10 -5.28
C TYR A 46 20.23 3.35 -4.75
N ALA A 47 20.12 2.85 -3.51
CA ALA A 47 21.09 1.97 -2.89
C ALA A 47 20.40 0.63 -2.60
N PRO A 48 20.85 -0.50 -3.18
CA PRO A 48 20.31 -1.81 -2.86
C PRO A 48 20.47 -2.10 -1.37
N SER A 49 19.39 -2.51 -0.70
CA SER A 49 19.39 -2.87 0.72
C SER A 49 19.48 -4.38 0.97
N ALA A 50 18.96 -5.20 0.04
CA ALA A 50 18.96 -6.66 0.10
C ALA A 50 18.83 -7.27 -1.31
N PRO A 51 19.18 -8.56 -1.50
CA PRO A 51 18.82 -9.34 -2.70
C PRO A 51 17.31 -9.44 -2.92
N PHE A 52 16.87 -9.60 -4.18
CA PHE A 52 15.45 -9.67 -4.53
C PHE A 52 14.68 -10.75 -3.76
N ASP A 53 15.25 -11.96 -3.63
CA ASP A 53 14.60 -13.07 -2.91
C ASP A 53 14.38 -12.73 -1.42
N GLU A 54 15.29 -11.99 -0.80
CA GLU A 54 15.12 -11.52 0.58
C GLU A 54 14.01 -10.45 0.67
N VAL A 55 13.89 -9.57 -0.32
CA VAL A 55 12.79 -8.59 -0.41
C VAL A 55 11.44 -9.29 -0.54
N VAL A 56 11.35 -10.33 -1.39
CA VAL A 56 10.15 -11.15 -1.55
C VAL A 56 9.80 -11.86 -0.24
N ALA A 57 10.76 -12.53 0.38
CA ALA A 57 10.54 -13.23 1.65
C ALA A 57 10.10 -12.28 2.77
N ALA A 58 10.69 -11.08 2.84
CA ALA A 58 10.30 -10.05 3.80
C ALA A 58 8.86 -9.58 3.57
N ALA A 59 8.47 -9.29 2.33
CA ALA A 59 7.11 -8.87 1.99
C ALA A 59 6.08 -9.96 2.32
N GLN A 60 6.39 -11.22 2.01
CA GLN A 60 5.55 -12.38 2.38
C GLN A 60 5.40 -12.51 3.88
N GLY A 61 6.49 -12.35 4.64
CA GLY A 61 6.47 -12.41 6.11
C GLY A 61 5.62 -11.30 6.72
N VAL A 62 5.73 -10.06 6.23
CA VAL A 62 4.90 -8.94 6.68
C VAL A 62 3.41 -9.19 6.42
N PHE A 63 3.06 -9.69 5.22
CA PHE A 63 1.67 -10.02 4.92
C PHE A 63 1.15 -11.18 5.78
N ALA A 64 1.91 -12.26 5.92
CA ALA A 64 1.52 -13.41 6.76
C ALA A 64 1.27 -12.99 8.21
N ALA A 65 2.17 -12.18 8.79
CA ALA A 65 2.00 -11.64 10.14
C ALA A 65 0.74 -10.77 10.26
N PHE A 66 0.43 -9.97 9.24
CA PHE A 66 -0.80 -9.19 9.22
C PHE A 66 -2.05 -10.08 9.20
N VAL A 67 -2.09 -11.11 8.34
CA VAL A 67 -3.21 -12.07 8.28
C VAL A 67 -3.39 -12.80 9.60
N ASP A 68 -2.29 -13.22 10.24
CA ASP A 68 -2.32 -13.85 11.57
C ASP A 68 -2.87 -12.93 12.65
N ALA A 69 -2.57 -11.62 12.57
CA ALA A 69 -3.08 -10.64 13.50
C ALA A 69 -4.58 -10.38 13.32
N VAL A 70 -5.04 -10.12 12.09
CA VAL A 70 -6.43 -9.67 11.82
C VAL A 70 -7.43 -10.80 11.62
N ALA A 71 -6.96 -11.98 11.19
CA ALA A 71 -7.77 -13.16 10.94
C ALA A 71 -7.18 -14.43 11.57
N PRO A 72 -6.91 -14.47 12.89
CA PRO A 72 -6.42 -15.66 13.57
C PRO A 72 -7.45 -16.80 13.59
N TRP A 73 -8.73 -16.47 13.41
CA TRP A 73 -9.86 -17.39 13.36
C TRP A 73 -10.02 -18.09 12.00
N ARG A 74 -9.23 -17.72 10.99
CA ARG A 74 -9.36 -18.27 9.64
C ARG A 74 -9.11 -19.78 9.64
N SER A 75 -9.85 -20.48 8.80
CA SER A 75 -9.73 -21.92 8.59
C SER A 75 -10.15 -22.29 7.17
N ALA A 76 -10.12 -23.59 6.85
CA ALA A 76 -10.65 -24.10 5.58
C ALA A 76 -12.14 -23.76 5.36
N ALA A 77 -12.90 -23.48 6.43
CA ALA A 77 -14.30 -23.05 6.33
C ALA A 77 -14.46 -21.56 5.97
N THR A 78 -13.39 -20.77 5.99
CA THR A 78 -13.40 -19.32 5.72
C THR A 78 -12.43 -18.97 4.57
N PRO A 79 -12.64 -19.52 3.37
CA PRO A 79 -11.66 -19.46 2.28
C PRO A 79 -11.36 -18.03 1.78
N ALA A 80 -12.26 -17.07 2.05
CA ALA A 80 -12.08 -15.67 1.65
C ALA A 80 -11.26 -14.84 2.66
N ALA A 81 -10.97 -15.35 3.86
CA ALA A 81 -10.39 -14.55 4.95
C ALA A 81 -9.01 -13.97 4.58
N GLU A 82 -8.14 -14.77 3.97
CA GLU A 82 -6.80 -14.32 3.57
C GLU A 82 -6.85 -13.30 2.43
N LEU A 83 -7.74 -13.50 1.45
CA LEU A 83 -7.94 -12.52 0.38
C LEU A 83 -8.53 -11.20 0.91
N ALA A 84 -9.47 -11.27 1.85
CA ALA A 84 -10.02 -10.09 2.50
C ALA A 84 -8.94 -9.33 3.29
N ALA A 85 -8.10 -10.04 4.04
CA ALA A 85 -6.95 -9.46 4.73
C ALA A 85 -5.97 -8.83 3.74
N TYR A 86 -5.74 -9.44 2.58
CA TYR A 86 -4.92 -8.84 1.51
C TYR A 86 -5.49 -7.52 1.01
N VAL A 87 -6.81 -7.42 0.83
CA VAL A 87 -7.44 -6.15 0.42
C VAL A 87 -7.20 -5.05 1.46
N VAL A 88 -7.40 -5.35 2.74
CA VAL A 88 -7.14 -4.39 3.84
C VAL A 88 -5.66 -4.01 3.91
N TRP A 89 -4.76 -5.00 3.90
CA TRP A 89 -3.32 -4.79 3.97
C TRP A 89 -2.82 -3.95 2.79
N SER A 90 -3.21 -4.33 1.57
CA SER A 90 -2.77 -3.63 0.36
C SER A 90 -3.37 -2.23 0.23
N ALA A 91 -4.53 -1.95 0.85
CA ALA A 91 -5.14 -0.62 0.88
C ALA A 91 -4.68 0.24 2.08
N THR A 92 -3.87 -0.30 2.98
CA THR A 92 -3.26 0.47 4.07
C THR A 92 -2.20 1.42 3.51
N VAL A 93 -2.25 2.69 3.91
CA VAL A 93 -1.32 3.74 3.51
C VAL A 93 -0.76 4.45 4.74
N ALA A 94 0.46 4.97 4.60
CA ALA A 94 1.07 5.83 5.62
C ALA A 94 0.42 7.23 5.62
N ALA A 95 0.60 7.96 6.72
CA ALA A 95 0.20 9.36 6.80
C ALA A 95 0.93 10.22 5.76
N LYS A 96 0.20 10.96 4.93
CA LYS A 96 0.72 11.91 3.94
C LYS A 96 -0.37 12.91 3.53
N GLY A 97 -0.03 14.20 3.47
CA GLY A 97 -0.96 15.24 3.03
C GLY A 97 -2.20 15.34 3.92
N LEU A 98 -3.39 15.16 3.34
CA LEU A 98 -4.66 15.19 4.07
C LEU A 98 -4.92 13.90 4.88
N VAL A 99 -4.21 12.82 4.58
CA VAL A 99 -4.23 11.59 5.40
C VAL A 99 -3.24 11.80 6.53
N THR A 100 -3.71 12.30 7.68
CA THR A 100 -2.88 12.73 8.82
C THR A 100 -2.38 11.57 9.68
N ARG A 101 -2.92 10.37 9.47
CA ARG A 101 -2.62 9.14 10.21
C ARG A 101 -2.52 7.97 9.23
N PRO A 102 -1.79 6.88 9.57
CA PRO A 102 -1.91 5.62 8.85
C PRO A 102 -3.38 5.20 8.76
N GLY A 103 -3.81 4.74 7.59
CA GLY A 103 -5.21 4.40 7.38
C GLY A 103 -5.42 3.46 6.22
N VAL A 104 -6.58 2.82 6.20
CA VAL A 104 -7.04 1.90 5.16
C VAL A 104 -7.99 2.66 4.24
N LEU A 105 -7.57 2.84 3.00
CA LEU A 105 -8.43 3.33 1.92
C LEU A 105 -9.48 2.29 1.58
N MET A 106 -10.62 2.70 1.03
CA MET A 106 -11.66 1.73 0.67
C MET A 106 -11.28 0.90 -0.56
N SER A 107 -10.59 1.49 -1.53
CA SER A 107 -9.86 0.77 -2.57
C SER A 107 -8.82 1.66 -3.23
N LYS A 108 -7.73 1.09 -3.75
CA LYS A 108 -6.72 1.84 -4.52
C LYS A 108 -7.13 2.18 -5.96
N HIS A 109 -8.35 1.83 -6.39
CA HIS A 109 -8.77 1.98 -7.78
C HIS A 109 -9.81 3.08 -8.01
N TRP A 110 -10.92 3.08 -7.25
CA TRP A 110 -12.03 4.03 -7.44
C TRP A 110 -12.52 4.70 -6.16
N MET A 111 -12.17 4.16 -4.99
CA MET A 111 -12.54 4.71 -3.67
C MET A 111 -11.28 4.90 -2.83
N ASP A 112 -10.34 5.68 -3.37
CA ASP A 112 -8.98 5.89 -2.88
C ASP A 112 -8.89 6.91 -1.74
N LYS A 113 -9.91 6.92 -0.88
CA LYS A 113 -10.05 7.80 0.28
C LYS A 113 -10.48 7.03 1.52
N VAL A 114 -10.43 7.71 2.67
CA VAL A 114 -10.98 7.22 3.93
C VAL A 114 -12.35 7.85 4.12
N TRP A 115 -13.41 7.07 3.94
CA TRP A 115 -14.78 7.58 4.04
C TRP A 115 -15.26 7.58 5.49
N SER A 116 -15.95 8.65 5.89
CA SER A 116 -16.45 8.84 7.25
C SER A 116 -17.45 7.79 7.70
N TRP A 117 -18.11 7.10 6.78
CA TRP A 117 -18.94 5.94 7.11
C TRP A 117 -18.09 4.66 7.23
N ASP A 118 -17.31 4.36 6.21
CA ASP A 118 -16.61 3.08 6.08
C ASP A 118 -15.43 2.91 7.05
N HIS A 119 -14.86 4.01 7.55
CA HIS A 119 -13.72 3.96 8.47
C HIS A 119 -14.02 3.12 9.74
N CYS A 120 -15.27 3.10 10.20
CA CYS A 120 -15.72 2.30 11.32
C CYS A 120 -15.59 0.79 11.06
N PHE A 121 -15.90 0.31 9.85
CA PHE A 121 -15.82 -1.12 9.54
C PHE A 121 -14.36 -1.58 9.43
N ASN A 122 -13.50 -0.77 8.81
CA ASN A 122 -12.05 -1.03 8.79
C ASN A 122 -11.49 -1.03 10.21
N THR A 123 -11.91 -0.09 11.05
CA THR A 123 -11.54 -0.06 12.49
C THR A 123 -11.92 -1.37 13.18
N LEU A 124 -13.16 -1.83 13.01
CA LEU A 124 -13.64 -3.08 13.63
C LEU A 124 -12.87 -4.31 13.14
N ALA A 125 -12.54 -4.37 11.85
CA ALA A 125 -11.75 -5.46 11.28
C ALA A 125 -10.33 -5.51 11.86
N LEU A 126 -9.77 -4.36 12.23
CA LEU A 126 -8.41 -4.22 12.75
C LEU A 126 -8.34 -4.32 14.28
N ALA A 127 -9.41 -3.99 15.00
CA ALA A 127 -9.38 -3.71 16.43
C ALA A 127 -8.72 -4.79 17.29
N SER A 128 -8.95 -6.08 16.99
CA SER A 128 -8.36 -7.17 17.77
C SER A 128 -6.91 -7.49 17.41
N GLY A 129 -6.52 -7.28 16.15
CA GLY A 129 -5.22 -7.69 15.63
C GLY A 129 -4.19 -6.57 15.54
N CYS A 130 -4.65 -5.36 15.27
CA CYS A 130 -3.83 -4.18 14.99
C CYS A 130 -4.45 -2.95 15.69
N PRO A 131 -4.50 -2.92 17.03
CA PRO A 131 -5.24 -1.90 17.78
C PRO A 131 -4.74 -0.47 17.54
N GLU A 132 -3.43 -0.27 17.35
CA GLU A 132 -2.87 1.06 17.04
C GLU A 132 -3.37 1.56 15.68
N LEU A 133 -3.29 0.72 14.64
CA LEU A 133 -3.81 1.06 13.31
C LEU A 133 -5.34 1.23 13.33
N ALA A 134 -6.05 0.46 14.14
CA ALA A 134 -7.50 0.62 14.31
C ALA A 134 -7.85 1.98 14.94
N LEU A 135 -7.11 2.42 15.95
CA LEU A 135 -7.31 3.73 16.57
C LEU A 135 -6.98 4.86 15.59
N ASP A 136 -5.88 4.72 14.84
CA ASP A 136 -5.53 5.70 13.80
C ASP A 136 -6.62 5.77 12.73
N GLN A 137 -7.11 4.62 12.25
CA GLN A 137 -8.22 4.54 11.29
C GLN A 137 -9.48 5.21 11.83
N PHE A 138 -9.82 4.99 13.10
CA PHE A 138 -10.99 5.58 13.74
C PHE A 138 -10.86 7.10 13.87
N HIS A 139 -9.69 7.59 14.27
CA HIS A 139 -9.47 9.01 14.52
C HIS A 139 -9.27 9.84 13.24
N LEU A 140 -8.84 9.23 12.14
CA LEU A 140 -8.45 9.97 10.94
C LEU A 140 -9.52 10.96 10.44
N PRO A 141 -10.82 10.63 10.29
CA PRO A 141 -11.82 11.63 9.87
C PRO A 141 -11.99 12.78 10.87
N PHE A 142 -11.77 12.53 12.17
CA PHE A 142 -11.92 13.53 13.23
C PHE A 142 -10.79 14.55 13.26
N ASP A 143 -9.62 14.25 12.70
CA ASP A 143 -8.54 15.24 12.53
C ASP A 143 -8.98 16.40 11.60
N HIS A 144 -10.07 16.22 10.84
CA HIS A 144 -10.66 17.20 9.92
C HIS A 144 -12.07 17.65 10.33
N GLN A 145 -12.50 17.35 11.57
CA GLN A 145 -13.80 17.77 12.08
C GLN A 145 -13.88 19.30 12.15
N ASP A 146 -14.96 19.88 11.64
CA ASP A 146 -15.13 21.34 11.68
C ASP A 146 -15.63 21.85 13.05
N GLU A 147 -15.69 23.17 13.21
CA GLU A 147 -16.12 23.82 14.45
C GLU A 147 -17.57 23.51 14.85
N SER A 148 -18.40 23.05 13.91
CA SER A 148 -19.79 22.62 14.17
C SER A 148 -19.88 21.16 14.61
N GLY A 149 -18.78 20.41 14.53
CA GLY A 149 -18.72 18.99 14.82
C GLY A 149 -19.00 18.09 13.60
N ALA A 150 -19.09 18.65 12.39
CA ALA A 150 -19.29 17.85 11.19
C ALA A 150 -17.98 17.20 10.72
N LEU A 151 -18.07 15.94 10.31
CA LEU A 151 -16.97 15.21 9.66
C LEU A 151 -17.02 15.43 8.15
N PRO A 152 -15.86 15.46 7.45
CA PRO A 152 -15.85 15.39 6.00
C PRO A 152 -16.42 14.06 5.52
N ASP A 153 -16.96 14.03 4.31
CA ASP A 153 -17.43 12.79 3.69
C ASP A 153 -16.28 11.78 3.50
N SER A 154 -15.11 12.28 3.10
CA SER A 154 -13.88 11.52 2.80
C SER A 154 -12.63 12.36 2.95
#